data_AF-A0A2M7IE35-F1
#
_entry.id   AF-A0A2M7IE35-F1
#
_cell.length_a   1.000
_cell.length_b   1.000
_cell.length_c   1.000
_cell.angle_alpha   90.00
_cell.angle_beta   90.00
_cell.angle_gamma   90.00
#
_symmetry.space_group_name_H-M   'P 1'
#
loop_
_entity.id
_entity.type
_entity.pdbx_description
1 polymer ?
#
loop_
_entity_poly.entity_id
_entity_poly.type
_entity_poly.pdbx_seq_one_letter_code
_entity_poly.pdbx_strand_id
1 'polypeptide(L)'
;MADYTEQLNQARTQEKKDEKEDNLAGQIGTINQITNVEFILILLLAIAKDVLDWILLFALGLGLFLSRITNLFVTAILWIWCFSRLHKFPTKRFIGSFSIEMLPVIGDLSPTWTIFIVTIWIEQRIYLPKLLKRASKSTK
;
A
#
# COMPACT_ATOMS: atom_id res chain seq x y z
N MET A 1 9.90 44.54 22.53
CA MET A 1 10.45 44.23 21.19
C MET A 1 10.66 42.73 20.99
N ALA A 2 9.67 41.89 21.35
CA ALA A 2 9.76 40.43 21.19
C ALA A 2 8.84 39.87 20.08
N ASP A 3 8.06 40.75 19.45
CA ASP A 3 6.92 40.40 18.59
C ASP A 3 7.35 40.06 17.15
N TYR A 4 8.37 40.76 16.64
CA TYR A 4 8.86 40.55 15.26
C TYR A 4 9.52 39.19 15.03
N THR A 5 10.18 38.62 16.05
CA THR A 5 10.87 37.33 15.94
C THR A 5 9.91 36.15 15.91
N GLU A 6 8.78 36.24 16.61
CA GLU A 6 7.74 35.19 16.57
C GLU A 6 7.00 35.18 15.24
N GLN A 7 6.64 36.36 14.72
CA GLN A 7 5.98 36.48 13.42
C GLN A 7 6.86 35.96 12.27
N LEU A 8 8.17 36.25 12.33
CA LEU A 8 9.12 35.77 11.32
C LEU A 8 9.30 34.24 11.36
N ASN A 9 9.28 33.65 12.55
CA ASN A 9 9.39 32.19 12.72
C ASN A 9 8.10 31.47 12.29
N GLN A 10 6.93 32.07 12.52
CA GLN A 10 5.65 31.55 12.04
C GLN A 10 5.57 31.57 10.51
N ALA A 11 5.92 32.69 9.87
CA ALA A 11 5.96 32.82 8.41
C ALA A 11 6.89 31.78 7.76
N ARG A 12 8.09 31.57 8.34
CA ARG A 12 9.07 30.59 7.86
C ARG A 12 8.60 29.13 8.04
N THR A 13 7.75 28.89 9.04
CA THR A 13 7.14 27.57 9.29
C THR A 13 5.97 27.31 8.35
N GLN A 14 5.25 28.37 7.95
CA GLN A 14 4.20 28.33 6.92
C GLN A 14 4.80 28.09 5.54
N GLU A 15 5.83 28.84 5.11
CA GLU A 15 6.52 28.61 3.84
C GLU A 15 7.02 27.16 3.71
N LYS A 16 7.63 26.61 4.78
CA LYS A 16 8.07 25.20 4.77
C LYS A 16 6.93 24.18 4.69
N LYS A 17 5.73 24.53 5.15
CA LYS A 17 4.54 23.68 4.99
C LYS A 17 4.00 23.79 3.57
N ASP A 18 3.91 24.99 3.04
CA ASP A 18 3.36 25.28 1.72
C ASP A 18 4.25 24.70 0.62
N GLU A 19 5.58 24.81 0.76
CA GLU A 19 6.55 24.20 -0.16
C GLU A 19 6.52 22.66 -0.09
N LYS A 20 6.20 22.09 1.08
CA LYS A 20 6.02 20.64 1.24
C LYS A 20 4.69 20.16 0.65
N GLU A 21 3.64 20.98 0.68
CA GLU A 21 2.35 20.68 0.06
C GLU A 21 2.38 20.84 -1.46
N ASP A 22 3.08 21.85 -1.99
CA ASP A 22 3.24 22.05 -3.44
C ASP A 22 4.10 20.95 -4.07
N ASN A 23 5.17 20.51 -3.38
CA ASN A 23 5.93 19.33 -3.79
C ASN A 23 5.11 18.03 -3.70
N LEU A 24 4.17 17.94 -2.75
CA LEU A 24 3.26 16.78 -2.65
C LEU A 24 2.22 16.80 -3.77
N ALA A 25 1.64 17.96 -4.08
CA ALA A 25 0.66 18.13 -5.15
C ALA A 25 1.29 17.96 -6.54
N GLY A 26 2.51 18.47 -6.74
CA GLY A 26 3.33 18.25 -7.93
C GLY A 26 3.70 16.78 -8.11
N GLN A 27 4.12 16.08 -7.05
CA GLN A 27 4.32 14.62 -7.10
C GLN A 27 3.02 13.85 -7.36
N ILE A 28 1.87 14.37 -6.94
CA ILE A 28 0.55 13.76 -7.15
C ILE A 28 0.08 13.91 -8.61
N GLY A 29 0.40 15.03 -9.26
CA GLY A 29 0.14 15.26 -10.70
C GLY A 29 0.98 14.37 -11.62
N THR A 30 2.18 13.98 -11.17
CA THR A 30 3.06 12.99 -11.82
C THR A 30 2.86 11.58 -11.28
N ILE A 31 1.73 11.30 -10.62
CA ILE A 31 1.34 9.91 -10.34
C ILE A 31 0.99 9.28 -11.68
N ASN A 32 1.80 8.31 -12.11
CA ASN A 32 1.33 7.25 -12.99
C ASN A 32 0.11 6.61 -12.31
N GLN A 33 -1.09 7.12 -12.64
CA GLN A 33 -2.35 6.60 -12.13
C GLN A 33 -2.29 5.09 -12.26
N ILE A 34 -2.41 4.38 -11.14
CA ILE A 34 -2.52 2.92 -11.19
C ILE A 34 -3.71 2.64 -12.08
N THR A 35 -3.42 2.02 -13.22
CA THR A 35 -4.45 1.81 -14.23
C THR A 35 -5.44 0.82 -13.64
N ASN A 36 -6.74 1.02 -13.84
CA ASN A 36 -7.75 0.06 -13.35
C ASN A 36 -7.41 -1.38 -13.79
N VAL A 37 -6.81 -1.54 -14.98
CA VAL A 37 -6.33 -2.81 -15.52
C VAL A 37 -5.21 -3.41 -14.67
N GLU A 38 -4.19 -2.64 -14.31
CA GLU A 38 -3.08 -3.10 -13.46
C GLU A 38 -3.59 -3.57 -12.11
N PHE A 39 -4.52 -2.81 -11.53
CA PHE A 39 -5.16 -3.20 -10.26
C PHE A 39 -5.95 -4.50 -10.39
N ILE A 40 -6.74 -4.65 -11.45
CA ILE A 40 -7.51 -5.89 -11.71
C ILE A 40 -6.57 -7.08 -11.91
N LEU A 41 -5.47 -6.91 -12.63
CA LEU A 41 -4.47 -7.97 -12.85
C LEU A 41 -3.84 -8.43 -11.53
N ILE A 42 -3.44 -7.49 -10.67
CA ILE A 42 -2.84 -7.80 -9.37
C ILE A 42 -3.87 -8.41 -8.41
N LEU A 43 -5.11 -7.93 -8.43
CA LEU A 43 -6.20 -8.53 -7.65
C LEU A 43 -6.49 -9.97 -8.11
N LEU A 44 -6.52 -10.21 -9.41
CA LEU A 44 -6.74 -11.54 -9.97
C LEU A 44 -5.57 -12.48 -9.63
N LEU A 45 -4.33 -11.99 -9.67
CA LEU A 45 -3.15 -12.73 -9.20
C LEU A 45 -3.27 -13.10 -7.72
N ALA A 46 -3.70 -12.17 -6.87
CA ALA A 46 -3.88 -12.41 -5.43
C ALA A 46 -4.96 -13.46 -5.16
N ILE A 47 -6.12 -13.36 -5.82
CA ILE A 47 -7.21 -14.35 -5.70
C ILE A 47 -6.75 -15.71 -6.22
N ALA A 48 -6.09 -15.77 -7.37
CA ALA A 48 -5.60 -17.01 -7.96
C ALA A 48 -4.60 -17.71 -7.03
N LYS A 49 -3.71 -16.94 -6.39
CA LYS A 49 -2.80 -17.46 -5.37
C LYS A 49 -3.57 -18.01 -4.18
N ASP A 50 -4.49 -17.25 -3.59
CA ASP A 50 -5.22 -17.69 -2.39
C ASP A 50 -6.01 -18.98 -2.66
N VAL A 51 -6.58 -19.13 -3.87
CA VAL A 51 -7.23 -20.39 -4.30
C VAL A 51 -6.21 -21.52 -4.48
N LEU A 52 -5.04 -21.24 -5.05
CA LEU A 52 -3.97 -22.22 -5.22
C LEU A 52 -3.50 -22.76 -3.86
N ASP A 53 -3.42 -21.92 -2.83
CA ASP A 53 -3.03 -22.34 -1.49
C ASP A 53 -4.07 -23.27 -0.86
N TRP A 54 -5.36 -23.04 -1.06
CA TRP A 54 -6.40 -23.98 -0.62
C TRP A 54 -6.28 -25.35 -1.31
N ILE A 55 -5.95 -25.35 -2.61
CA ILE A 55 -5.73 -26.60 -3.37
C ILE A 55 -4.47 -27.32 -2.85
N LEU A 56 -3.39 -26.58 -2.61
CA LEU A 56 -2.12 -27.11 -2.12
C LEU A 56 -2.21 -27.59 -0.66
N LEU A 57 -3.04 -26.96 0.16
CA LEU A 57 -3.34 -27.41 1.52
C LEU A 57 -3.95 -28.83 1.49
N PHE A 58 -4.88 -29.09 0.56
CA PHE A 58 -5.50 -30.40 0.41
C PHE A 58 -4.51 -31.50 -0.01
N ALA A 59 -3.46 -31.13 -0.75
CA ALA A 59 -2.43 -32.06 -1.17
C ALA A 59 -1.53 -32.56 -0.02
N LEU A 60 -1.48 -31.83 1.11
CA LEU A 60 -0.62 -32.06 2.29
C LEU A 60 0.88 -32.27 1.93
N GLY A 61 1.77 -32.25 2.93
CA GLY A 61 3.20 -32.52 2.74
C GLY A 61 3.88 -31.62 1.70
N LEU A 62 4.14 -32.16 0.50
CA LEU A 62 4.74 -31.46 -0.66
C LEU A 62 3.94 -30.23 -1.09
N GLY A 63 2.61 -30.24 -0.91
CA GLY A 63 1.76 -29.09 -1.20
C GLY A 63 2.08 -27.88 -0.32
N LEU A 64 2.39 -28.09 0.96
CA LEU A 64 2.79 -27.02 1.88
C LEU A 64 4.14 -26.42 1.50
N PHE A 65 5.08 -27.25 1.03
CA PHE A 65 6.38 -26.77 0.56
C PHE A 65 6.25 -25.94 -0.72
N LEU A 66 5.45 -26.42 -1.70
CA LEU A 66 5.15 -25.68 -2.91
C LEU A 66 4.44 -24.35 -2.62
N SER A 67 3.47 -24.35 -1.69
CA SER A 67 2.75 -23.14 -1.25
C SER A 67 3.73 -22.07 -0.75
N ARG A 68 4.76 -22.44 0.02
CA ARG A 68 5.75 -21.47 0.52
C ARG A 68 6.63 -20.91 -0.60
N ILE A 69 7.00 -21.74 -1.57
CA ILE A 69 7.77 -21.28 -2.74
C ILE A 69 6.93 -20.31 -3.57
N THR A 70 5.70 -20.67 -3.93
CA THR A 70 4.81 -19.80 -4.70
C THR A 70 4.52 -18.50 -3.95
N ASN A 71 4.36 -18.58 -2.63
CA ASN A 71 4.17 -17.41 -1.78
C ASN A 71 5.37 -16.45 -1.82
N LEU A 72 6.62 -16.94 -1.85
CA LEU A 72 7.80 -16.08 -2.03
C LEU A 72 7.79 -15.35 -3.37
N PHE A 73 7.44 -16.05 -4.46
CA PHE A 73 7.34 -15.42 -5.79
C PHE A 73 6.24 -14.36 -5.84
N VAL A 74 5.04 -14.66 -5.33
CA VAL A 74 3.93 -13.70 -5.29
C VAL A 74 4.27 -12.51 -4.40
N THR A 75 4.90 -12.74 -3.24
CA THR A 75 5.41 -11.68 -2.36
C THR A 75 6.37 -10.76 -3.13
N ALA A 76 7.32 -11.32 -3.89
CA ALA A 76 8.27 -10.54 -4.67
C ALA A 76 7.57 -9.70 -5.76
N ILE A 77 6.61 -10.28 -6.48
CA ILE A 77 5.83 -9.56 -7.50
C ILE A 77 5.04 -8.41 -6.87
N LEU A 78 4.34 -8.67 -5.77
CA LEU A 78 3.59 -7.67 -5.03
C LEU A 78 4.49 -6.59 -4.44
N TRP A 79 5.68 -6.98 -3.98
CA TRP A 79 6.68 -6.05 -3.47
C TRP A 79 7.15 -5.09 -4.54
N ILE A 80 7.56 -5.61 -5.71
CA ILE A 80 8.00 -4.82 -6.86
C ILE A 80 6.88 -3.89 -7.33
N TRP A 81 5.65 -4.41 -7.44
CA TRP A 81 4.50 -3.62 -7.82
C TRP A 81 4.23 -2.49 -6.83
N CYS A 82 4.19 -2.79 -5.54
CA CYS A 82 4.02 -1.79 -4.49
C CYS A 82 5.15 -0.75 -4.49
N PHE A 83 6.40 -1.17 -4.67
CA PHE A 83 7.55 -0.27 -4.72
C PHE A 83 7.50 0.66 -5.94
N SER A 84 7.06 0.14 -7.09
CA SER A 84 6.96 0.92 -8.33
C SER A 84 5.78 1.88 -8.35
N ARG A 85 4.68 1.57 -7.65
CA ARG A 85 3.41 2.30 -7.78
C ARG A 85 2.96 3.06 -6.54
N LEU A 86 3.37 2.64 -5.35
CA LEU A 86 2.99 3.31 -4.11
C LEU A 86 4.07 4.31 -3.70
N HIS A 87 3.66 5.57 -3.52
CA HIS A 87 4.53 6.63 -2.99
C HIS A 87 5.08 6.29 -1.59
N LYS A 88 4.22 5.69 -0.76
CA LYS A 88 4.58 5.21 0.56
C LYS A 88 4.34 3.71 0.64
N PHE A 89 5.42 2.95 0.75
CA PHE A 89 5.34 1.51 0.87
C PHE A 89 4.60 1.12 2.17
N PRO A 90 3.57 0.27 2.13
CA PRO A 90 2.79 -0.11 3.31
C PRO A 90 3.52 -1.18 4.15
N THR A 91 4.73 -0.86 4.61
CA THR A 91 5.69 -1.81 5.21
C THR A 91 5.09 -2.64 6.35
N LYS A 92 4.35 -2.02 7.27
CA LYS A 92 3.75 -2.73 8.42
C LYS A 92 2.70 -3.76 7.99
N ARG A 93 1.86 -3.41 7.02
CA ARG A 93 0.81 -4.30 6.51
C ARG A 93 1.39 -5.40 5.62
N PHE A 94 2.40 -5.06 4.83
CA PHE A 94 3.12 -6.01 3.98
C PHE A 94 3.83 -7.06 4.84
N ILE A 95 4.61 -6.64 5.84
CA ILE A 95 5.28 -7.56 6.77
C ILE A 95 4.26 -8.38 7.55
N GLY A 96 3.17 -7.77 8.04
CA GLY A 96 2.12 -8.52 8.74
C GLY A 96 1.50 -9.60 7.87
N SER A 97 1.17 -9.27 6.62
CA SER A 97 0.59 -10.22 5.66
C SER A 97 1.57 -11.35 5.35
N PHE A 98 2.83 -11.00 5.09
CA PHE A 98 3.90 -11.98 4.85
C PHE A 98 4.13 -12.91 6.04
N SER A 99 4.12 -12.39 7.28
CA SER A 99 4.30 -13.20 8.48
C SER A 99 3.14 -14.17 8.71
N ILE A 100 1.89 -13.76 8.44
CA ILE A 100 0.71 -14.65 8.51
C ILE A 100 0.86 -15.78 7.50
N GLU A 101 1.23 -15.45 6.28
CA GLU A 101 1.41 -16.39 5.17
C GLU A 101 2.55 -17.39 5.40
N MET A 102 3.57 -17.03 6.19
CA MET A 102 4.64 -17.95 6.55
C MET A 102 4.24 -18.98 7.60
N LEU A 103 3.15 -18.75 8.36
CA LEU A 103 2.66 -19.73 9.32
C LEU A 103 2.01 -20.91 8.57
N PRO A 104 2.44 -22.17 8.84
CA PRO A 104 1.78 -23.34 8.26
C PRO A 104 0.32 -23.40 8.69
N VAL A 105 -0.56 -23.81 7.77
CA VAL A 105 -2.01 -23.99 7.98
C VAL A 105 -2.78 -22.67 8.12
N ILE A 106 -2.32 -21.75 8.97
CA ILE A 106 -3.00 -20.46 9.21
C ILE A 106 -2.84 -19.54 7.99
N GLY A 107 -1.63 -19.47 7.43
CA GLY A 107 -1.36 -18.66 6.23
C GLY A 107 -2.14 -19.16 5.02
N ASP A 108 -2.18 -20.48 4.84
CA ASP A 108 -2.82 -21.13 3.69
C ASP A 108 -4.35 -21.02 3.71
N LEU A 109 -4.98 -20.87 4.88
CA LEU A 109 -6.42 -20.68 5.01
C LEU A 109 -6.86 -19.22 4.82
N SER A 110 -5.97 -18.27 5.09
CA SER A 110 -6.27 -16.84 5.07
C SER A 110 -6.07 -16.26 3.68
N PRO A 111 -7.06 -15.57 3.07
CA PRO A 111 -6.89 -14.87 1.80
C PRO A 111 -6.13 -13.55 1.98
N THR A 112 -4.90 -13.65 2.49
CA THR A 112 -4.13 -12.53 3.05
C THR A 112 -3.74 -11.53 1.97
N TRP A 113 -3.32 -12.02 0.80
CA TRP A 113 -2.94 -11.15 -0.31
C TRP A 113 -4.13 -10.45 -0.93
N THR A 114 -5.28 -11.14 -1.06
CA THR A 114 -6.51 -10.50 -1.53
C THR A 114 -6.92 -9.36 -0.60
N ILE A 115 -6.92 -9.59 0.72
CA ILE A 115 -7.22 -8.55 1.72
C ILE A 115 -6.22 -7.39 1.62
N PHE A 116 -4.93 -7.68 1.44
CA PHE A 116 -3.89 -6.66 1.28
C PHE A 116 -4.14 -5.77 0.05
N ILE A 117 -4.48 -6.35 -1.10
CA ILE A 117 -4.76 -5.58 -2.32
C ILE A 117 -6.04 -4.74 -2.19
N VAL A 118 -7.10 -5.31 -1.61
CA VAL A 118 -8.36 -4.59 -1.35
C VAL A 118 -8.13 -3.41 -0.40
N THR A 119 -7.33 -3.58 0.65
CA THR A 119 -7.03 -2.47 1.57
C THR A 119 -6.24 -1.35 0.91
N ILE A 120 -5.27 -1.66 0.03
CA ILE A 120 -4.58 -0.65 -0.80
C ILE A 120 -5.57 0.12 -1.67
N TRP A 121 -6.51 -0.60 -2.30
CA TRP A 121 -7.51 0.01 -3.17
C TRP A 121 -8.41 1.00 -2.43
N ILE A 122 -8.89 0.61 -1.25
CA ILE A 122 -9.71 1.45 -0.37
C ILE A 122 -8.92 2.69 0.04
N GLU A 123 -7.64 2.53 0.41
CA GLU A 123 -6.79 3.65 0.82
C GLU A 123 -6.58 4.67 -0.31
N GLN A 124 -6.37 4.19 -1.54
CA GLN A 124 -6.24 5.04 -2.72
C GLN A 124 -7.54 5.74 -3.12
N ARG A 125 -8.68 5.03 -3.10
CA ARG A 125 -9.97 5.57 -3.54
C ARG A 125 -10.65 6.47 -2.51
N ILE A 126 -10.49 6.19 -1.21
CA ILE A 126 -11.30 6.83 -0.16
C ILE A 126 -10.48 7.81 0.68
N TYR A 127 -9.24 7.47 1.05
CA TYR A 127 -8.49 8.26 2.02
C TYR A 127 -7.66 9.38 1.38
N LEU A 128 -6.96 9.10 0.28
CA LEU A 128 -6.20 10.09 -0.47
C LEU A 128 -7.03 11.32 -0.92
N PRO A 129 -8.21 11.17 -1.54
CA PRO A 129 -9.00 12.34 -1.96
C PRO A 129 -9.59 13.10 -0.76
N LYS A 130 -9.89 12.43 0.36
CA LYS A 130 -10.39 13.09 1.58
C LYS A 130 -9.32 13.89 2.30
N LEU A 131 -8.08 13.40 2.33
CA LEU A 131 -6.94 14.11 2.90
C LEU A 131 -6.59 15.34 2.06
N LEU A 132 -6.58 15.22 0.73
CA LEU A 132 -6.40 16.34 -0.19
C LEU A 132 -7.51 17.40 -0.03
N LYS A 133 -8.77 16.97 0.09
CA LYS A 133 -9.91 17.87 0.29
C LYS A 133 -9.89 18.57 1.66
N ARG A 134 -9.28 17.97 2.69
CA ARG A 134 -9.09 18.60 4.01
C ARG A 134 -7.91 19.57 4.02
N ALA A 135 -6.78 19.21 3.41
CA ALA A 135 -5.64 20.10 3.23
C ALA A 135 -6.06 21.39 2.50
N SER A 136 -6.74 21.25 1.36
CA SER A 136 -7.28 22.39 0.58
C SER A 136 -8.31 23.26 1.33
N LYS A 137 -9.02 22.73 2.33
CA LYS A 137 -9.99 23.49 3.12
C LYS A 137 -9.39 24.20 4.32
N SER A 138 -8.17 23.85 4.75
CA SER A 138 -7.50 24.48 5.89
C SER A 138 -6.76 25.77 5.50
N THR A 139 -6.67 26.07 4.21
CA THR A 139 -5.98 27.23 3.61
C THR A 139 -6.92 28.41 3.29
N LYS A 140 -8.20 28.32 3.65
CA LYS A 140 -9.17 29.44 3.56
C LYS A 140 -9.58 29.88 4.95
#